data_AF-A0A524GPY1-F1
#
_entry.id   AF-A0A524GPY1-F1
#
_cell.length_a   1.000
_cell.length_b   1.000
_cell.length_c   1.000
_cell.angle_alpha   90.00
_cell.angle_beta   90.00
_cell.angle_gamma   90.00
#
_symmetry.space_group_name_H-M   'P 1'
#
loop_
_entity.id
_entity.type
_entity.pdbx_description
1 polymer ?
#
loop_
_entity_poly.entity_id
_entity_poly.type
_entity_poly.pdbx_seq_one_letter_code
_entity_poly.pdbx_strand_id
1 'polypeptide(L)'
;MSSATWTRSSRTPWFANWIRTYLRRLEINPRAWIRRRWLIDSVEISEISFRGSALKPSDRPREPFPQIAVAGRSNVGKSSLLNWLLRQNLARVAKAPGKTRMLNFFLINQSYFLVDLPGYGYAKVGRALKEEWGRELENYLATEDRLAGVITLVDIRHGPTDLDLGLQEMLLAQGTERLVVLTKADKINRGKRASMQLKVQKELGLARPPSVVSVKTGEGRKELLGSIDELVDKWRSR
;
A
#
# COMPACT_ATOMS: atom_id res chain seq x y z
N MET A 1 54.66 8.54 10.86
CA MET A 1 54.76 7.58 12.00
C MET A 1 54.06 8.25 13.16
N SER A 2 52.98 7.79 13.81
CA SER A 2 52.21 6.53 13.85
C SER A 2 50.79 6.92 14.35
N SER A 3 49.74 6.53 13.63
CA SER A 3 48.79 5.42 13.92
C SER A 3 47.78 5.67 15.07
N ALA A 4 46.51 5.44 14.70
CA ALA A 4 45.28 5.52 15.48
C ALA A 4 45.23 4.63 16.75
N THR A 5 44.28 4.92 17.65
CA THR A 5 43.26 3.95 18.10
C THR A 5 42.16 4.66 18.89
N TRP A 6 40.92 4.63 18.39
CA TRP A 6 39.71 4.87 19.18
C TRP A 6 39.18 3.51 19.68
N THR A 7 38.99 3.40 20.99
CA THR A 7 38.54 2.18 21.67
C THR A 7 37.04 1.93 21.45
N ARG A 8 36.74 0.72 20.94
CA ARG A 8 35.43 0.07 20.87
C ARG A 8 34.83 -0.06 22.28
N SER A 9 33.61 0.42 22.51
CA SER A 9 32.73 -0.12 23.56
C SER A 9 31.66 -1.00 22.91
N SER A 10 31.57 -2.22 23.43
CA SER A 10 30.70 -3.30 23.01
C SER A 10 29.30 -3.14 23.61
N ARG A 11 28.29 -2.97 22.74
CA ARG A 11 26.90 -3.33 23.05
C ARG A 11 26.36 -4.20 21.94
N THR A 12 26.38 -5.50 22.16
CA THR A 12 25.68 -6.49 21.35
C THR A 12 24.17 -6.26 21.48
N PRO A 13 23.42 -6.02 20.38
CA PRO A 13 22.03 -5.58 20.51
C PRO A 13 21.09 -6.77 20.77
N TRP A 14 20.20 -6.59 21.75
CA TRP A 14 19.00 -7.38 22.02
C TRP A 14 18.22 -7.83 20.75
N PHE A 15 18.31 -7.05 19.68
CA PHE A 15 17.77 -7.32 18.34
C PHE A 15 18.27 -8.64 17.70
N ALA A 16 19.55 -9.00 17.87
CA ALA A 16 20.11 -10.22 17.28
C ALA A 16 19.60 -11.49 17.99
N ASN A 17 19.29 -11.39 19.28
CA ASN A 17 18.72 -12.49 20.05
C ASN A 17 17.21 -12.63 19.81
N TRP A 18 16.51 -11.51 19.59
CA TRP A 18 15.10 -11.49 19.21
C TRP A 18 14.85 -12.15 17.84
N ILE A 19 15.67 -11.85 16.81
CA ILE A 19 15.57 -12.51 15.50
C ILE A 19 15.82 -14.02 15.59
N ARG A 20 16.84 -14.46 16.34
CA ARG A 20 17.13 -15.91 16.49
C ARG A 20 16.01 -16.65 17.20
N THR A 21 15.39 -16.01 18.19
CA THR A 21 14.28 -16.62 18.96
C THR A 21 12.98 -16.62 18.15
N TYR A 22 12.72 -15.55 17.38
CA TYR A 22 11.55 -15.44 16.49
C TYR A 22 11.61 -16.45 15.34
N LEU A 23 12.79 -16.64 14.72
CA LEU A 23 12.98 -17.58 13.62
C LEU A 23 13.04 -19.06 14.04
N ARG A 24 13.29 -19.37 15.33
CA ARG A 24 13.20 -20.75 15.86
C ARG A 24 11.78 -21.17 16.22
N ARG A 25 10.89 -20.20 16.52
CA ARG A 25 9.51 -20.46 16.96
C ARG A 25 8.57 -20.81 15.80
N LEU A 26 8.96 -20.43 14.58
CA LEU A 26 8.30 -20.84 13.35
C LEU A 26 9.17 -21.97 12.78
N GLU A 27 8.68 -23.21 12.72
CA GLU A 27 9.34 -24.37 12.08
C GLU A 27 9.45 -24.20 10.55
N ILE A 28 9.83 -23.02 10.08
CA ILE A 28 9.89 -22.66 8.66
C ILE A 28 11.31 -22.96 8.18
N ASN A 29 11.44 -24.07 7.45
CA ASN A 29 12.66 -24.40 6.72
C ASN A 29 12.92 -23.34 5.62
N PRO A 30 13.98 -22.51 5.73
CA PRO A 30 14.23 -21.40 4.80
C PRO A 30 14.48 -21.85 3.35
N ARG A 31 14.87 -23.12 3.16
CA ARG A 31 15.22 -23.68 1.84
C ARG A 31 14.00 -24.22 1.08
N ALA A 32 12.88 -24.48 1.76
CA ALA A 32 11.66 -24.98 1.14
C ALA A 32 10.86 -23.85 0.45
N TRP A 33 10.92 -22.62 0.99
CA TRP A 33 10.22 -21.45 0.43
C TRP A 33 10.83 -20.99 -0.90
N ILE A 34 12.15 -21.09 -1.05
CA ILE A 34 12.88 -20.60 -2.24
C ILE A 34 12.60 -21.46 -3.49
N ARG A 35 12.24 -22.75 -3.35
CA ARG A 35 12.06 -23.66 -4.50
C ARG A 35 10.65 -23.67 -5.12
N ARG A 36 9.61 -23.16 -4.45
CA ARG A 36 8.24 -23.12 -5.02
C ARG A 36 7.81 -21.75 -5.58
N ARG A 37 8.60 -20.69 -5.36
CA ARG A 37 8.24 -19.28 -5.64
C ARG A 37 8.49 -18.83 -7.10
N TRP A 38 9.06 -19.68 -7.96
CA TRP A 38 9.35 -19.33 -9.37
C TRP A 38 8.20 -19.61 -10.36
N LEU A 39 7.06 -20.09 -9.89
CA LEU A 39 5.79 -20.10 -10.64
C LEU A 39 4.95 -18.91 -10.18
N ILE A 40 5.39 -17.68 -10.48
CA ILE A 40 4.52 -16.50 -10.40
C ILE A 40 3.65 -16.52 -11.67
N ASP A 41 2.65 -17.40 -11.65
CA ASP A 41 1.36 -17.10 -12.26
C ASP A 41 0.78 -15.96 -11.42
N SER A 42 1.20 -14.73 -11.74
CA SER A 42 0.57 -13.54 -11.18
C SER A 42 -0.91 -13.65 -11.47
N VAL A 43 -1.76 -13.56 -10.45
CA VAL A 43 -3.21 -13.68 -10.63
C VAL A 43 -3.63 -12.61 -11.62
N GLU A 44 -3.99 -13.03 -12.83
CA GLU A 44 -4.61 -12.13 -13.77
C GLU A 44 -5.96 -11.71 -13.20
N ILE A 45 -6.24 -10.41 -13.23
CA ILE A 45 -7.57 -9.90 -12.91
C ILE A 45 -8.47 -10.25 -14.08
N SER A 46 -9.32 -11.26 -13.90
CA SER A 46 -10.23 -11.80 -14.91
C SER A 46 -11.67 -11.36 -14.66
N GLU A 47 -12.08 -11.18 -13.40
CA GLU A 47 -13.41 -10.77 -13.01
C GLU A 47 -13.38 -9.56 -12.06
N ILE A 48 -14.23 -8.58 -12.34
CA ILE A 48 -14.36 -7.38 -11.50
C ILE A 48 -15.84 -7.03 -11.35
N SER A 49 -16.29 -6.83 -10.12
CA SER A 49 -17.65 -6.39 -9.80
C SER A 49 -17.62 -5.16 -8.88
N PHE A 50 -18.29 -4.07 -9.26
CA PHE A 50 -18.50 -2.93 -8.37
C PHE A 50 -19.63 -3.25 -7.37
N ARG A 51 -19.32 -3.27 -6.07
CA ARG A 51 -20.29 -3.60 -5.01
C ARG A 51 -20.93 -2.37 -4.36
N GLY A 52 -20.52 -1.18 -4.76
CA GLY A 52 -21.11 0.07 -4.29
C GLY A 52 -20.14 0.97 -3.56
N SER A 53 -20.70 2.03 -2.99
CA SER A 53 -19.97 3.05 -2.24
C SER A 53 -20.54 3.11 -0.83
N ALA A 54 -19.67 3.14 0.18
CA ALA A 54 -20.10 3.23 1.58
C ALA A 54 -19.15 4.11 2.40
N LEU A 55 -19.68 4.65 3.50
CA LEU A 55 -18.90 5.34 4.54
C LEU A 55 -19.09 4.61 5.87
N LYS A 56 -20.36 4.50 6.27
CA LYS A 56 -20.78 3.80 7.48
C LYS A 56 -20.45 2.30 7.38
N PRO A 57 -19.96 1.67 8.47
CA PRO A 57 -19.74 0.23 8.51
C PRO A 57 -20.96 -0.60 8.09
N SER A 58 -22.18 -0.16 8.45
CA SER A 58 -23.44 -0.85 8.12
C SER A 58 -23.70 -1.01 6.63
N ASP A 59 -23.19 -0.08 5.82
CA ASP A 59 -23.46 0.03 4.39
C ASP A 59 -22.38 -0.63 3.54
N ARG A 60 -21.30 -1.13 4.18
CA ARG A 60 -20.19 -1.81 3.49
C ARG A 60 -20.64 -3.18 2.99
N PRO A 61 -20.05 -3.68 1.87
CA PRO A 61 -20.27 -5.05 1.43
C PRO A 61 -20.00 -6.06 2.55
N ARG A 62 -20.83 -7.11 2.65
CA ARG A 62 -20.79 -8.10 3.74
C ARG A 62 -20.02 -9.36 3.37
N GLU A 63 -19.64 -9.50 2.09
CA GLU A 63 -18.88 -10.66 1.63
C GLU A 63 -17.57 -10.79 2.44
N PRO A 64 -17.20 -12.00 2.90
CA PRO A 64 -16.12 -12.21 3.86
C PRO A 64 -14.73 -12.20 3.20
N PHE A 65 -14.51 -11.32 2.23
CA PHE A 65 -13.26 -11.22 1.49
C PHE A 65 -12.33 -10.17 2.09
N PRO A 66 -11.01 -10.40 2.10
CA PRO A 66 -10.04 -9.39 2.51
C PRO A 66 -10.16 -8.12 1.68
N GLN A 67 -9.85 -6.99 2.30
CA GLN A 67 -9.88 -5.67 1.68
C GLN A 67 -8.47 -5.10 1.59
N ILE A 68 -8.13 -4.60 0.40
CA ILE A 68 -6.92 -3.83 0.14
C ILE A 68 -7.35 -2.42 -0.21
N ALA A 69 -7.12 -1.49 0.70
CA ALA A 69 -7.49 -0.09 0.48
C ALA A 69 -6.42 0.64 -0.33
N VAL A 70 -6.83 1.62 -1.15
CA VAL A 70 -5.92 2.43 -1.95
C VAL A 70 -6.10 3.90 -1.56
N ALA A 71 -5.06 4.47 -0.96
CA ALA A 71 -5.00 5.85 -0.52
C ALA A 71 -3.96 6.64 -1.32
N GLY A 72 -4.20 7.93 -1.47
CA GLY A 72 -3.21 8.85 -2.03
C GLY A 72 -3.79 10.23 -2.25
N ARG A 73 -2.90 11.22 -2.30
CA ARG A 73 -3.26 12.61 -2.54
C ARG A 73 -4.01 12.77 -3.87
N SER A 74 -4.86 13.80 -3.95
CA SER A 74 -5.44 14.23 -5.22
C SER A 74 -4.35 14.43 -6.28
N ASN A 75 -4.62 13.96 -7.50
CA ASN A 75 -3.70 14.01 -8.65
C ASN A 75 -2.39 13.20 -8.54
N VAL A 76 -2.22 12.35 -7.51
CA VAL A 76 -1.07 11.43 -7.42
C VAL A 76 -1.13 10.31 -8.47
N GLY A 77 -2.33 10.04 -9.01
CA GLY A 77 -2.55 9.01 -10.03
C GLY A 77 -3.40 7.82 -9.59
N LYS A 78 -4.05 7.88 -8.41
CA LYS A 78 -4.89 6.78 -7.87
C LYS A 78 -5.90 6.19 -8.83
N SER A 79 -6.76 7.02 -9.42
CA SER A 79 -7.78 6.53 -10.35
C SER A 79 -7.17 5.99 -11.65
N SER A 80 -6.07 6.58 -12.11
CA SER A 80 -5.33 6.06 -13.27
C SER A 80 -4.72 4.70 -12.96
N LEU A 81 -4.15 4.53 -11.76
CA LEU A 81 -3.60 3.27 -11.28
C LEU A 81 -4.69 2.20 -11.17
N LEU A 82 -5.82 2.52 -10.54
CA LEU A 82 -6.94 1.59 -10.40
C LEU A 82 -7.46 1.15 -11.77
N ASN A 83 -7.77 2.08 -12.67
CA ASN A 83 -8.22 1.72 -14.02
C ASN A 83 -7.18 0.89 -14.78
N TRP A 84 -5.90 1.17 -14.59
CA TRP A 84 -4.81 0.43 -15.22
C TRP A 84 -4.66 -0.99 -14.66
N LEU A 85 -4.74 -1.16 -13.34
CA LEU A 85 -4.76 -2.47 -12.70
C LEU A 85 -5.98 -3.29 -13.13
N LEU A 86 -7.15 -2.65 -13.13
CA LEU A 86 -8.43 -3.27 -13.42
C LEU A 86 -8.69 -3.47 -14.92
N ARG A 87 -7.90 -2.87 -15.82
CA ARG A 87 -8.16 -2.83 -17.29
C ARG A 87 -9.57 -2.35 -17.67
N GLN A 88 -10.25 -1.66 -16.76
CA GLN A 88 -11.61 -1.17 -16.94
C GLN A 88 -11.72 0.27 -16.42
N ASN A 89 -12.65 1.06 -16.95
CA ASN A 89 -12.81 2.48 -16.59
C ASN A 89 -13.71 2.69 -15.35
N LEU A 90 -13.59 1.83 -14.35
CA LEU A 90 -14.50 1.76 -13.21
C LEU A 90 -14.32 2.92 -12.23
N ALA A 91 -13.12 3.49 -12.12
CA ALA A 91 -12.87 4.63 -11.23
C ALA A 91 -13.58 5.92 -11.70
N ARG A 92 -14.08 5.98 -12.95
CA ARG A 92 -14.94 7.08 -13.40
C ARG A 92 -16.37 6.92 -12.90
N VAL A 93 -16.89 5.70 -12.82
CA VAL A 93 -18.24 5.40 -12.31
C VAL A 93 -18.34 5.76 -10.83
N ALA A 94 -17.28 5.49 -10.06
CA ALA A 94 -17.14 5.86 -8.65
C ALA A 94 -17.03 7.38 -8.39
N LYS A 95 -16.82 8.21 -9.42
CA LYS A 95 -16.58 9.66 -9.30
C LYS A 95 -17.79 10.55 -9.60
N ALA A 96 -18.99 9.99 -9.77
CA ALA A 96 -20.21 10.79 -9.92
C ALA A 96 -20.34 11.82 -8.76
N PRO A 97 -20.91 13.02 -9.01
CA PRO A 97 -21.09 14.04 -7.98
C PRO A 97 -21.71 13.46 -6.70
N GLY A 98 -21.09 13.71 -5.54
CA GLY A 98 -21.48 13.13 -4.25
C GLY A 98 -20.75 11.83 -3.85
N LYS A 99 -20.31 11.00 -4.81
CA LYS A 99 -19.62 9.72 -4.52
C LYS A 99 -18.12 9.86 -4.26
N THR A 100 -17.52 10.99 -4.63
CA THR A 100 -16.07 11.25 -4.46
C THR A 100 -15.63 11.29 -2.99
N ARG A 101 -16.57 11.36 -2.05
CA ARG A 101 -16.32 11.35 -0.61
C ARG A 101 -16.48 9.96 0.03
N MET A 102 -16.94 8.96 -0.73
CA MET A 102 -17.24 7.62 -0.22
C MET A 102 -16.10 6.64 -0.50
N LEU A 103 -16.05 5.54 0.25
CA LEU A 103 -15.20 4.39 -0.06
C LEU A 103 -15.86 3.57 -1.17
N ASN A 104 -15.13 3.24 -2.23
CA ASN A 104 -15.70 2.49 -3.36
C ASN A 104 -15.14 1.07 -3.40
N PHE A 105 -16.02 0.07 -3.43
CA PHE A 105 -15.65 -1.33 -3.29
C PHE A 105 -15.71 -2.06 -4.64
N PHE A 106 -14.56 -2.59 -5.05
CA PHE A 106 -14.42 -3.40 -6.27
C PHE A 106 -14.02 -4.82 -5.86
N LEU A 107 -14.93 -5.77 -6.04
CA LEU A 107 -14.66 -7.19 -5.81
C LEU A 107 -13.87 -7.76 -6.99
N ILE A 108 -12.72 -8.34 -6.70
CA ILE A 108 -11.78 -8.87 -7.69
C ILE A 108 -11.78 -10.39 -7.59
N ASN A 109 -12.02 -11.06 -8.72
CA ASN A 109 -11.96 -12.52 -8.87
C ASN A 109 -12.71 -13.30 -7.76
N GLN A 110 -13.80 -12.73 -7.21
CA GLN A 110 -14.53 -13.27 -6.04
C GLN A 110 -13.59 -13.67 -4.87
N SER A 111 -12.53 -12.88 -4.65
CA SER A 111 -11.38 -13.29 -3.84
C SER A 111 -10.97 -12.23 -2.82
N TYR A 112 -10.95 -10.96 -3.23
CA TYR A 112 -10.62 -9.82 -2.38
C TYR A 112 -11.25 -8.53 -2.92
N PHE A 113 -11.37 -7.52 -2.07
CA PHE A 113 -11.79 -6.18 -2.47
C PHE A 113 -10.59 -5.26 -2.69
N LEU A 114 -10.62 -4.50 -3.78
CA LEU A 114 -9.91 -3.22 -3.86
C LEU A 114 -10.87 -2.13 -3.40
N VAL A 115 -10.44 -1.35 -2.40
CA VAL A 115 -11.24 -0.27 -1.82
C VAL A 115 -10.61 1.07 -2.20
N ASP A 116 -11.25 1.82 -3.09
CA ASP A 116 -10.78 3.15 -3.48
C ASP A 116 -11.17 4.17 -2.40
N LEU A 117 -10.18 4.64 -1.64
CA LEU A 117 -10.39 5.67 -0.63
C LEU A 117 -10.50 7.06 -1.29
N PRO A 118 -11.29 7.98 -0.74
CA PRO A 118 -11.31 9.36 -1.21
C PRO A 118 -9.90 9.97 -1.15
N GLY A 119 -9.51 10.71 -2.20
CA GLY A 119 -8.18 11.32 -2.26
C GLY A 119 -8.07 12.55 -1.35
N TYR A 120 -7.02 12.61 -0.54
CA TYR A 120 -6.78 13.74 0.38
C TYR A 120 -6.05 14.91 -0.30
N GLY A 121 -5.98 16.06 0.38
CA GLY A 121 -5.19 17.20 -0.07
C GLY A 121 -5.78 17.99 -1.25
N TYR A 122 -7.10 17.98 -1.46
CA TYR A 122 -7.74 18.96 -2.34
C TYR A 122 -7.52 20.37 -1.76
N ALA A 123 -6.90 21.27 -2.54
CA ALA A 123 -6.59 22.63 -2.08
C ALA A 123 -7.83 23.48 -1.76
N LYS A 124 -9.02 23.07 -2.25
CA LYS A 124 -10.28 23.80 -2.13
C LYS A 124 -11.29 23.20 -1.14
N VAL A 125 -10.95 22.14 -0.41
CA VAL A 125 -11.85 21.62 0.64
C VAL A 125 -11.55 22.31 1.97
N GLY A 126 -12.61 22.84 2.59
CA GLY A 126 -12.53 23.50 3.89
C GLY A 126 -11.99 22.58 4.98
N ARG A 127 -11.48 23.17 6.07
CA ARG A 127 -10.90 22.47 7.22
C ARG A 127 -11.81 21.35 7.76
N ALA A 128 -13.10 21.63 7.91
CA ALA A 128 -14.09 20.67 8.38
C ALA A 128 -14.17 19.38 7.54
N LEU A 129 -14.04 19.50 6.21
CA LEU A 129 -14.11 18.34 5.32
C LEU A 129 -12.80 17.52 5.32
N LYS A 130 -11.67 18.15 5.63
CA LYS A 130 -10.40 17.42 5.88
C LYS A 130 -10.47 16.63 7.18
N GLU A 131 -11.03 17.23 8.22
CA GLU A 131 -11.24 16.56 9.52
C GLU A 131 -12.26 15.43 9.42
N GLU A 132 -13.36 15.63 8.67
CA GLU A 132 -14.34 14.57 8.38
C GLU A 132 -13.68 13.41 7.62
N TRP A 133 -12.92 13.69 6.55
CA TRP A 133 -12.18 12.65 5.83
C TRP A 133 -11.20 11.89 6.73
N GLY A 134 -10.47 12.60 7.59
CA GLY A 134 -9.53 12.00 8.55
C GLY A 134 -10.26 11.05 9.50
N ARG A 135 -11.35 11.52 10.11
CA ARG A 135 -12.20 10.69 11.00
C ARG A 135 -12.76 9.46 10.29
N GLU A 136 -13.24 9.59 9.05
CA GLU A 136 -13.77 8.45 8.30
C GLU A 136 -12.69 7.43 7.96
N LEU A 137 -11.48 7.89 7.63
CA LEU A 137 -10.34 7.01 7.40
C LEU A 137 -9.90 6.31 8.69
N GLU A 138 -9.78 7.04 9.80
CA GLU A 138 -9.49 6.47 11.12
C GLU A 138 -10.53 5.42 11.51
N ASN A 139 -11.82 5.74 11.35
CA ASN A 139 -12.92 4.81 11.61
C ASN A 139 -12.82 3.56 10.72
N TYR A 140 -12.55 3.71 9.42
CA TYR A 140 -12.38 2.58 8.53
C TYR A 140 -11.20 1.69 8.95
N LEU A 141 -10.04 2.29 9.25
CA LEU A 141 -8.85 1.56 9.70
C LEU A 141 -9.08 0.84 11.04
N ALA A 142 -9.85 1.43 11.95
CA ALA A 142 -10.11 0.87 13.27
C ALA A 142 -11.24 -0.17 13.33
N THR A 143 -12.16 -0.18 12.36
CA THR A 143 -13.38 -1.01 12.42
C THR A 143 -13.44 -2.13 11.39
N GLU A 144 -12.53 -2.19 10.43
CA GLU A 144 -12.58 -3.16 9.35
C GLU A 144 -11.58 -4.30 9.55
N ASP A 145 -12.02 -5.37 10.21
CA ASP A 145 -11.20 -6.57 10.48
C ASP A 145 -10.72 -7.27 9.20
N ARG A 146 -11.43 -7.06 8.08
CA ARG A 146 -11.05 -7.60 6.76
C ARG A 146 -9.91 -6.82 6.11
N LEU A 147 -9.44 -5.71 6.69
CA LEU A 147 -8.36 -4.91 6.10
C LEU A 147 -7.04 -5.69 6.11
N ALA A 148 -6.65 -6.17 4.93
CA ALA A 148 -5.40 -6.89 4.71
C ALA A 148 -4.20 -5.93 4.61
N GLY A 149 -4.43 -4.71 4.12
CA GLY A 149 -3.42 -3.66 4.06
C GLY A 149 -3.86 -2.45 3.25
N VAL A 150 -3.00 -1.43 3.23
CA VAL A 150 -3.24 -0.18 2.51
C VAL A 150 -2.13 0.08 1.51
N ILE A 151 -2.52 0.26 0.25
CA ILE A 151 -1.68 0.78 -0.81
C ILE A 151 -1.65 2.30 -0.71
N THR A 152 -0.49 2.88 -0.45
CA THR A 152 -0.33 4.34 -0.38
C THR A 152 0.49 4.84 -1.56
N LEU A 153 -0.09 5.76 -2.33
CA LEU A 153 0.53 6.28 -3.54
C LEU A 153 1.32 7.55 -3.27
N VAL A 154 2.54 7.60 -3.80
CA VAL A 154 3.43 8.75 -3.73
C VAL A 154 3.91 9.10 -5.14
N ASP A 155 3.88 10.37 -5.51
CA ASP A 155 4.39 10.83 -6.80
C ASP A 155 5.92 10.78 -6.78
N ILE A 156 6.53 9.93 -7.60
CA ILE A 156 7.97 9.70 -7.55
C ILE A 156 8.77 11.00 -7.75
N ARG A 157 8.23 12.00 -8.46
CA ARG A 157 8.95 13.25 -8.76
C ARG A 157 9.27 14.09 -7.54
N HIS A 158 8.47 13.97 -6.49
CA HIS A 158 8.53 14.82 -5.31
C HIS A 158 8.87 14.04 -4.05
N GLY A 159 8.59 12.74 -4.00
CA GLY A 159 8.64 11.97 -2.76
C GLY A 159 7.40 12.20 -1.90
N PRO A 160 7.37 11.67 -0.67
CA PRO A 160 6.26 11.86 0.24
C PRO A 160 6.15 13.33 0.67
N THR A 161 4.93 13.82 0.77
CA THR A 161 4.57 15.12 1.36
C THR A 161 4.20 14.95 2.83
N ASP A 162 4.03 16.03 3.57
CA ASP A 162 3.59 15.98 4.98
C ASP A 162 2.26 15.23 5.16
N LEU A 163 1.35 15.32 4.19
CA LEU A 163 0.09 14.56 4.20
C LEU A 163 0.33 13.07 3.99
N ASP A 164 1.30 12.70 3.15
CA ASP A 164 1.67 11.30 2.96
C ASP A 164 2.32 10.77 4.25
N LEU A 165 3.20 11.55 4.89
CA LEU A 165 3.85 11.20 6.16
C LEU A 165 2.83 10.96 7.28
N GLY A 166 1.88 11.89 7.49
CA GLY A 166 0.83 11.73 8.49
C GLY A 166 -0.04 10.49 8.26
N LEU A 167 -0.33 10.16 6.99
CA LEU A 167 -1.01 8.90 6.67
C LEU A 167 -0.15 7.69 7.03
N GLN A 168 1.15 7.70 6.75
CA GLN A 168 2.04 6.59 7.12
C GLN A 168 2.11 6.40 8.63
N GLU A 169 2.18 7.48 9.40
CA GLU A 169 2.21 7.46 10.86
C GLU A 169 0.92 6.85 11.42
N MET A 170 -0.24 7.25 10.91
CA MET A 170 -1.53 6.67 11.32
C MET A 170 -1.60 5.18 11.02
N LEU A 171 -1.19 4.75 9.82
CA LEU A 171 -1.17 3.32 9.45
C LEU A 171 -0.22 2.51 10.34
N LEU A 172 0.94 3.09 10.70
CA LEU A 172 1.89 2.48 11.63
C LEU A 172 1.32 2.35 13.04
N ALA A 173 0.66 3.39 13.55
CA ALA A 173 0.03 3.38 14.87
C ALA A 173 -1.06 2.31 14.99
N GLN A 174 -1.78 2.05 13.90
CA GLN A 174 -2.81 1.01 13.81
C GLN A 174 -2.24 -0.39 13.47
N GLY A 175 -0.92 -0.54 13.34
CA GLY A 175 -0.30 -1.82 12.95
C GLY A 175 -0.73 -2.32 11.56
N THR A 176 -1.23 -1.43 10.70
CA THR A 176 -1.75 -1.78 9.38
C THR A 176 -0.62 -2.08 8.41
N GLU A 177 -0.75 -3.15 7.61
CA GLU A 177 0.22 -3.46 6.56
C GLU A 177 0.25 -2.37 5.48
N ARG A 178 1.44 -1.92 5.12
CA ARG A 178 1.64 -0.79 4.19
C ARG A 178 2.32 -1.26 2.91
N LEU A 179 1.72 -0.96 1.75
CA LEU A 179 2.34 -1.12 0.43
C LEU A 179 2.51 0.24 -0.23
N VAL A 180 3.71 0.80 -0.18
CA VAL A 180 4.01 2.10 -0.80
C VAL A 180 4.28 1.91 -2.29
N VAL A 181 3.63 2.72 -3.12
CA VAL A 181 3.77 2.70 -4.58
C VAL A 181 4.17 4.09 -5.09
N LEU A 182 5.31 4.15 -5.75
CA LEU A 182 5.83 5.33 -6.44
C LEU A 182 5.24 5.39 -7.84
N THR A 183 4.32 6.33 -8.06
CA THR A 183 3.64 6.52 -9.35
C THR A 183 4.42 7.43 -10.28
N LYS A 184 4.03 7.46 -11.57
CA LYS A 184 4.59 8.35 -12.61
C LYS A 184 6.08 8.14 -12.85
N ALA A 185 6.54 6.88 -12.77
CA ALA A 185 7.93 6.52 -13.03
C ALA A 185 8.45 6.98 -14.41
N ASP A 186 7.56 7.12 -15.40
CA ASP A 186 7.88 7.67 -16.73
C ASP A 186 8.48 9.08 -16.70
N LYS A 187 8.29 9.82 -15.61
CA LYS A 187 8.83 11.17 -15.43
C LYS A 187 10.23 11.21 -14.85
N ILE A 188 10.78 10.07 -14.45
CA ILE A 188 12.12 9.95 -13.87
C ILE A 188 12.98 9.03 -14.73
N ASN A 189 14.21 9.47 -15.01
CA ASN A 189 15.21 8.65 -15.69
C ASN A 189 15.43 7.34 -14.92
N ARG A 190 15.39 6.19 -15.62
CA ARG A 190 15.54 4.86 -15.03
C ARG A 190 16.72 4.75 -14.07
N GLY A 191 17.88 5.33 -14.41
CA GLY A 191 19.08 5.29 -13.57
C GLY A 191 18.95 6.02 -12.22
N LYS A 192 17.98 6.93 -12.08
CA LYS A 192 17.70 7.66 -10.83
C LYS A 192 16.60 7.03 -9.98
N ARG A 193 15.85 6.05 -10.51
CA ARG A 193 14.67 5.49 -9.80
C ARG A 193 15.06 4.71 -8.55
N ALA A 194 16.14 3.93 -8.62
CA ALA A 194 16.62 3.14 -7.47
C ALA A 194 17.03 4.03 -6.28
N SER A 195 17.74 5.13 -6.53
CA SER A 195 18.10 6.06 -5.45
C SER A 195 16.88 6.76 -4.85
N MET A 196 15.87 7.08 -5.67
CA MET A 196 14.60 7.62 -5.17
C MET A 196 13.80 6.60 -4.36
N GLN A 197 13.74 5.34 -4.78
CA GLN A 197 13.13 4.25 -4.00
C GLN A 197 13.79 4.12 -2.64
N LEU A 198 15.13 4.08 -2.58
CA LEU A 198 15.87 3.95 -1.33
C LEU A 198 15.69 5.17 -0.41
N LYS A 199 15.62 6.38 -0.98
CA LYS A 199 15.31 7.59 -0.22
C LYS A 199 13.95 7.47 0.45
N VAL A 200 12.90 7.15 -0.31
CA VAL A 200 11.54 7.00 0.21
C VAL A 200 11.44 5.83 1.19
N GLN A 201 12.14 4.73 0.92
CA GLN A 201 12.19 3.59 1.84
C GLN A 201 12.70 4.01 3.22
N LYS A 202 13.81 4.76 3.25
CA LYS A 202 14.40 5.26 4.50
C LYS A 202 13.47 6.27 5.19
N GLU A 203 12.94 7.21 4.42
CA GLU A 203 12.08 8.29 4.92
C GLU A 203 10.78 7.74 5.56
N LEU A 204 10.20 6.69 4.99
CA LEU A 204 8.96 6.07 5.48
C LEU A 204 9.17 4.85 6.38
N GLY A 205 10.43 4.53 6.71
CA GLY A 205 10.80 3.37 7.53
C GLY A 205 10.27 2.03 7.00
N LEU A 206 10.35 1.80 5.69
CA LEU A 206 9.81 0.60 5.06
C LEU A 206 10.79 -0.58 5.12
N ALA A 207 10.29 -1.76 5.46
CA ALA A 207 11.08 -2.99 5.48
C ALA A 207 11.61 -3.38 4.08
N ARG A 208 10.87 -3.03 3.01
CA ARG A 208 11.24 -3.25 1.62
C ARG A 208 11.14 -1.96 0.80
N PRO A 209 11.91 -1.81 -0.30
CA PRO A 209 11.75 -0.68 -1.20
C PRO A 209 10.31 -0.56 -1.73
N PRO A 210 9.79 0.67 -1.92
CA PRO A 210 8.49 0.88 -2.56
C PRO A 210 8.42 0.28 -3.96
N SER A 211 7.25 -0.21 -4.37
CA SER A 211 7.01 -0.58 -5.78
C SER A 211 7.06 0.67 -6.65
N VAL A 212 7.64 0.58 -7.84
CA VAL A 212 7.69 1.69 -8.81
C VAL A 212 6.82 1.34 -10.00
N VAL A 213 5.90 2.23 -10.36
CA VAL A 213 4.95 2.01 -11.43
C VAL A 213 4.81 3.20 -12.37
N SER A 214 4.50 2.90 -13.62
CA SER A 214 4.11 3.89 -14.61
C SER A 214 2.91 3.40 -15.38
N VAL A 215 1.76 4.01 -15.09
CA VAL A 215 0.52 3.75 -15.84
C VAL A 215 0.70 4.10 -17.33
N LYS A 216 1.50 5.14 -17.64
CA LYS A 216 1.75 5.57 -19.02
C LYS A 216 2.50 4.52 -19.85
N THR A 217 3.46 3.82 -19.24
CA THR A 217 4.31 2.84 -19.95
C THR A 217 3.93 1.39 -19.66
N GLY A 218 3.04 1.14 -18.70
CA GLY A 218 2.68 -0.20 -18.25
C GLY A 218 3.71 -0.86 -17.32
N GLU A 219 4.75 -0.14 -16.91
CA GLU A 219 5.84 -0.67 -16.07
C GLU A 219 5.38 -0.91 -14.63
N GLY A 220 5.85 -2.01 -14.03
CA GLY A 220 5.65 -2.34 -12.61
C GLY A 220 4.33 -3.03 -12.28
N ARG A 221 3.54 -3.42 -13.30
CA ARG A 221 2.21 -3.99 -13.07
C ARG A 221 2.26 -5.35 -12.41
N LYS A 222 3.08 -6.26 -12.95
CA LYS A 222 3.15 -7.65 -12.51
C LYS A 222 3.66 -7.71 -11.08
N GLU A 223 4.67 -6.90 -10.78
CA GLU A 223 5.28 -6.76 -9.46
C GLU A 223 4.29 -6.18 -8.44
N LEU A 224 3.48 -5.18 -8.84
CA LEU A 224 2.44 -4.63 -7.98
C LEU A 224 1.33 -5.66 -7.69
N LEU A 225 0.86 -6.39 -8.70
CA LEU A 225 -0.14 -7.45 -8.50
C LEU A 225 0.39 -8.53 -7.55
N GLY A 226 1.62 -9.01 -7.75
CA GLY A 226 2.24 -9.98 -6.84
C GLY A 226 2.37 -9.45 -5.40
N SER A 227 2.64 -8.14 -5.23
CA SER A 227 2.69 -7.52 -3.91
C SER A 227 1.32 -7.41 -3.24
N ILE A 228 0.25 -7.28 -4.02
CA ILE A 228 -1.14 -7.29 -3.54
C ILE A 228 -1.54 -8.70 -3.13
N ASP A 229 -1.22 -9.71 -3.94
CA ASP A 229 -1.47 -11.12 -3.63
C ASP A 229 -0.78 -11.52 -2.32
N GLU A 230 0.48 -11.10 -2.12
CA GLU A 230 1.19 -11.33 -0.86
C GLU A 230 0.47 -10.75 0.38
N LEU A 231 -0.17 -9.58 0.25
CA LEU A 231 -0.95 -8.99 1.34
C LEU A 231 -2.23 -9.80 1.61
N VAL A 232 -2.92 -10.21 0.55
CA VAL A 232 -4.13 -11.03 0.63
C VAL A 232 -3.83 -12.38 1.28
N ASP A 233 -2.79 -13.07 0.84
CA ASP A 233 -2.37 -14.35 1.38
C ASP A 233 -1.94 -14.25 2.85
N LYS A 234 -1.17 -13.20 3.19
CA LYS A 234 -0.79 -12.94 4.58
C LYS A 234 -1.99 -12.69 5.48
N TRP A 235 -3.04 -12.02 5.00
CA TRP A 235 -4.28 -11.84 5.76
C TRP A 235 -5.04 -13.16 5.92
N ARG A 236 -5.11 -13.99 4.86
CA ARG A 236 -5.78 -15.31 4.90
C ARG A 236 -5.11 -16.30 5.84
N SER A 237 -3.82 -16.13 6.13
CA SER A 237 -3.07 -16.97 7.06
C SER A 237 -3.13 -16.53 8.53
N ARG A 238 -3.92 -15.49 8.86
CA ARG A 238 -4.07 -14.98 10.23
C ARG A 238 -4.93 -15.90 11.11
#